data_AF-B7RFX7-F1
#
_entry.id   AF-B7RFX7-F1
#
_cell.length_a   1.000
_cell.length_b   1.000
_cell.length_c   1.000
_cell.angle_alpha   90.00
_cell.angle_beta   90.00
_cell.angle_gamma   90.00
#
_symmetry.space_group_name_H-M   'P 1'
#
loop_
_entity.id
_entity.type
_entity.pdbx_description
1 polymer ?
#
loop_
_entity_poly.entity_id
_entity_poly.type
_entity_poly.pdbx_seq_one_letter_code
_entity_poly.pdbx_strand_id
1 'polypeptide(L)'
;MREMVLAAARLGAFEPLWSARILEEWARAAIKIGPTGEAQARAEIALLRAAWPRAEVSPSPGIEQRLYLPDENDIHVLAAAVHGNADMIMTLNAKDFPRGTLAEEGLARVDPDSYLHTLWLDQAAAIESAAGSVLAEAQRLSGQNWQMRALLKKARLHRLAKAIG
;
A
#
# COMPACT_ATOMS: atom_id res chain seq x y z
N MET A 1 7.72 -0.20 3.83
CA MET A 1 6.33 0.26 3.99
C MET A 1 5.36 -0.74 3.39
N ARG A 2 5.41 -0.95 2.07
CA ARG A 2 4.53 -1.89 1.34
C ARG A 2 4.40 -3.26 2.03
N GLU A 3 5.53 -3.90 2.35
CA GLU A 3 5.51 -5.21 3.01
C GLU A 3 4.72 -5.21 4.33
N MET A 4 4.79 -4.14 5.12
CA MET A 4 4.04 -4.05 6.38
C MET A 4 2.54 -3.87 6.14
N VAL A 5 2.18 -3.02 5.17
CA VAL A 5 0.78 -2.81 4.76
C VAL A 5 0.17 -4.11 4.23
N LEU A 6 0.91 -4.80 3.36
CA LEU A 6 0.48 -6.08 2.80
C LEU A 6 0.46 -7.19 3.87
N ALA A 7 1.37 -7.20 4.83
CA ALA A 7 1.34 -8.15 5.94
C ALA A 7 0.09 -7.97 6.80
N ALA A 8 -0.32 -6.72 7.08
CA ALA A 8 -1.59 -6.44 7.76
C ALA A 8 -2.80 -6.90 6.92
N ALA A 9 -2.80 -6.65 5.60
CA ALA A 9 -3.84 -7.14 4.70
C ALA A 9 -3.95 -8.68 4.69
N ARG A 10 -2.82 -9.41 4.72
CA ARG A 10 -2.82 -10.89 4.80
C ARG A 10 -3.47 -11.43 6.06
N LEU A 11 -3.49 -10.64 7.14
CA LEU A 11 -4.17 -10.99 8.39
C LEU A 11 -5.67 -10.65 8.36
N GLY A 12 -6.20 -10.17 7.24
CA GLY A 12 -7.61 -9.81 7.09
C GLY A 12 -7.98 -8.46 7.68
N ALA A 13 -6.99 -7.61 8.01
CA ALA A 13 -7.27 -6.28 8.57
C ALA A 13 -7.99 -5.35 7.58
N PHE A 14 -7.81 -5.57 6.28
CA PHE A 14 -8.52 -4.91 5.19
C PHE A 14 -8.31 -5.68 3.88
N GLU A 15 -9.18 -5.43 2.90
CA GLU A 15 -9.02 -5.93 1.54
C GLU A 15 -8.28 -4.90 0.68
N PRO A 16 -7.10 -5.23 0.12
CA PRO A 16 -6.39 -4.30 -0.75
C PRO A 16 -7.03 -4.31 -2.14
N LEU A 17 -7.13 -3.12 -2.74
CA LEU A 17 -7.58 -2.92 -4.10
C LEU A 17 -6.56 -2.05 -4.85
N TRP A 18 -6.33 -2.32 -6.12
CA TRP A 18 -5.43 -1.55 -6.98
C TRP A 18 -5.85 -1.60 -8.43
N SER A 19 -5.46 -0.58 -9.21
CA SER A 19 -5.58 -0.63 -10.66
C SER A 19 -4.45 -1.46 -11.28
N ALA A 20 -4.62 -1.94 -12.51
CA ALA A 20 -3.48 -2.49 -13.27
C ALA A 20 -2.36 -1.45 -13.46
N ARG A 21 -2.73 -0.18 -13.67
CA ARG A 21 -1.81 0.93 -13.94
C ARG A 21 -0.87 1.24 -12.77
N ILE A 22 -1.32 1.16 -11.51
CA ILE A 22 -0.44 1.43 -10.35
C ILE A 22 0.68 0.37 -10.24
N LEU A 23 0.41 -0.87 -10.67
CA LEU A 23 1.42 -1.93 -10.72
C LEU A 23 2.43 -1.67 -11.84
N GLU A 24 1.98 -1.21 -13.00
CA GLU A 24 2.86 -0.81 -14.10
C GLU A 24 3.77 0.37 -13.72
N GLU A 25 3.23 1.36 -13.02
CA GLU A 25 4.00 2.50 -12.51
C GLU A 25 5.06 2.06 -11.52
N TRP A 26 4.73 1.13 -10.62
CA TRP A 26 5.71 0.54 -9.73
C TRP A 26 6.82 -0.19 -10.51
N ALA A 27 6.48 -1.04 -11.48
CA ALA A 27 7.48 -1.74 -12.29
C ALA A 27 8.44 -0.77 -12.99
N ARG A 28 7.91 0.28 -13.62
CA ARG A 28 8.70 1.32 -14.31
C ARG A 28 9.54 2.14 -13.34
N ALA A 29 9.02 2.49 -12.18
CA ALA A 29 9.75 3.25 -11.17
C ALA A 29 10.94 2.46 -10.60
N ALA A 30 10.86 1.13 -10.58
CA ALA A 30 11.91 0.27 -10.05
C ALA A 30 13.20 0.26 -10.91
N ILE A 31 13.15 0.72 -12.16
CA ILE A 31 14.35 0.93 -13.01
C ILE A 31 15.37 1.83 -12.30
N LYS A 32 14.89 2.78 -11.47
CA LYS A 32 15.74 3.69 -10.70
C LYS A 32 16.58 3.00 -9.61
N ILE A 33 16.24 1.76 -9.25
CA ILE A 33 16.95 0.98 -8.22
C ILE A 33 18.20 0.30 -8.81
N GLY A 34 18.21 0.05 -10.12
CA GLY A 34 19.33 -0.59 -10.82
C GLY A 34 18.88 -1.41 -12.03
N PRO A 35 19.82 -2.02 -12.76
CA PRO A 35 19.54 -2.73 -14.02
C PRO A 35 18.58 -3.92 -13.87
N THR A 36 18.48 -4.51 -12.68
CA THR A 36 17.56 -5.62 -12.37
C THR A 36 16.27 -5.17 -11.69
N GLY A 37 16.10 -3.87 -11.41
CA GLY A 37 15.03 -3.36 -10.56
C GLY A 37 13.62 -3.60 -11.15
N GLU A 38 13.43 -3.39 -12.45
CA GLU A 38 12.15 -3.69 -13.09
C GLU A 38 11.84 -5.19 -13.06
N ALA A 39 12.81 -6.05 -13.39
CA ALA A 39 12.62 -7.50 -13.36
C ALA A 39 12.24 -8.00 -11.96
N GLN A 40 12.87 -7.45 -10.92
CA GLN A 40 12.51 -7.73 -9.53
C GLN A 40 11.09 -7.26 -9.21
N ALA A 41 10.73 -6.02 -9.57
CA ALA A 41 9.38 -5.50 -9.32
C ALA A 41 8.31 -6.32 -10.05
N ARG A 42 8.58 -6.79 -11.28
CA ARG A 42 7.68 -7.68 -12.04
C ARG A 42 7.46 -9.01 -11.32
N ALA A 43 8.51 -9.61 -10.77
CA ALA A 43 8.40 -10.84 -9.97
C ALA A 43 7.57 -10.60 -8.70
N GLU A 44 7.80 -9.49 -7.99
CA GLU A 44 7.02 -9.11 -6.81
C GLU A 44 5.55 -8.83 -7.16
N ILE A 45 5.26 -8.20 -8.29
CA ILE A 45 3.90 -7.99 -8.82
C ILE A 45 3.21 -9.32 -9.11
N ALA A 46 3.91 -10.28 -9.71
CA ALA A 46 3.34 -11.61 -9.99
C ALA A 46 2.95 -12.34 -8.70
N LEU A 47 3.81 -12.28 -7.66
CA LEU A 47 3.50 -12.83 -6.34
C LEU A 47 2.33 -12.08 -5.69
N LEU A 48 2.28 -10.76 -5.82
CA LEU A 48 1.18 -9.94 -5.31
C LEU A 48 -0.17 -10.32 -5.94
N ARG A 49 -0.22 -10.48 -7.26
CA ARG A 49 -1.43 -10.94 -7.98
C ARG A 49 -1.86 -12.34 -7.56
N ALA A 50 -0.90 -13.25 -7.38
CA ALA A 50 -1.19 -14.60 -6.91
C ALA A 50 -1.76 -14.61 -5.49
N ALA A 51 -1.26 -13.74 -4.61
CA ALA A 51 -1.71 -13.63 -3.23
C ALA A 51 -3.09 -12.94 -3.10
N TRP A 52 -3.45 -12.03 -4.03
CA TRP A 52 -4.77 -11.39 -4.06
C TRP A 52 -5.39 -11.39 -5.47
N PRO A 53 -5.96 -12.52 -5.92
CA PRO A 53 -6.51 -12.65 -7.28
C PRO A 53 -7.67 -11.71 -7.60
N ARG A 54 -8.32 -11.13 -6.58
CA ARG A 54 -9.46 -10.22 -6.72
C ARG A 54 -9.14 -8.74 -6.44
N ALA A 55 -7.89 -8.43 -6.11
CA ALA A 55 -7.51 -7.06 -5.73
C ALA A 55 -7.27 -6.14 -6.93
N GLU A 56 -6.96 -6.70 -8.10
CA GLU A 56 -6.81 -5.90 -9.31
C GLU A 56 -8.18 -5.52 -9.88
N VAL A 57 -8.52 -4.25 -9.76
CA VAL A 57 -9.78 -3.68 -10.24
C VAL A 57 -9.57 -3.20 -11.67
N SER A 58 -10.50 -3.58 -12.55
CA SER A 58 -10.62 -3.08 -13.92
C SER A 58 -11.81 -2.11 -13.99
N PRO A 59 -11.60 -0.79 -13.84
CA PRO A 59 -12.70 0.15 -13.79
C PRO A 59 -13.49 0.17 -15.09
N SER A 60 -14.80 0.40 -15.01
CA SER A 60 -15.67 0.52 -16.18
C SER A 60 -15.14 1.56 -17.18
N PRO A 61 -15.20 1.29 -18.50
CA PRO A 61 -14.83 2.28 -19.51
C PRO A 61 -15.54 3.61 -19.28
N GLY A 62 -14.79 4.71 -19.28
CA GLY A 62 -15.33 6.08 -19.14
C GLY A 62 -15.53 6.57 -17.70
N ILE A 63 -15.36 5.73 -16.66
CA ILE A 63 -15.48 6.20 -15.26
C ILE A 63 -14.46 7.31 -14.95
N GLU A 64 -13.26 7.24 -15.52
CA GLU A 64 -12.21 8.24 -15.33
C GLU A 64 -12.64 9.63 -15.84
N GLN A 65 -13.54 9.72 -16.82
CA GLN A 65 -13.95 10.98 -17.45
C GLN A 65 -14.83 11.87 -16.55
N ARG A 66 -15.51 11.27 -15.56
CA ARG A 66 -16.31 12.01 -14.57
C ARG A 66 -15.54 12.33 -13.29
N LEU A 67 -14.35 11.77 -13.13
CA LEU A 67 -13.55 11.89 -11.92
C LEU A 67 -12.53 13.00 -12.08
N TYR A 68 -12.20 13.63 -10.96
CA TYR A 68 -11.23 14.71 -10.92
C TYR A 68 -10.28 14.49 -9.75
N LEU A 69 -8.98 14.69 -10.01
CA LEU A 69 -7.95 14.84 -9.00
C LEU A 69 -6.98 15.94 -9.45
N PRO A 70 -6.23 16.58 -8.52
CA PRO A 70 -5.19 17.55 -8.87
C PRO A 70 -4.11 16.98 -9.80
N ASP A 71 -3.77 15.69 -9.68
CA ASP A 71 -2.91 14.98 -10.61
C ASP A 71 -3.75 14.01 -11.45
N GLU A 72 -3.83 14.27 -12.76
CA GLU A 72 -4.56 13.43 -13.70
C GLU A 72 -3.99 12.00 -13.78
N ASN A 73 -2.70 11.82 -13.46
CA ASN A 73 -2.10 10.49 -13.43
C ASN A 73 -2.64 9.65 -12.29
N ASP A 74 -3.16 10.25 -11.22
CA ASP A 74 -3.72 9.53 -10.08
C ASP A 74 -5.20 9.15 -10.26
N ILE A 75 -5.87 9.64 -11.32
CA ILE A 75 -7.31 9.38 -11.57
C ILE A 75 -7.61 7.88 -11.66
N HIS A 76 -6.70 7.07 -12.21
CA HIS A 76 -6.90 5.62 -12.28
C HIS A 76 -6.98 4.96 -10.89
N VAL A 77 -6.32 5.55 -9.87
CA VAL A 77 -6.37 5.05 -8.49
C VAL A 77 -7.76 5.33 -7.91
N LEU A 78 -8.27 6.54 -8.13
CA LEU A 78 -9.61 6.92 -7.73
C LEU A 78 -10.68 6.08 -8.45
N ALA A 79 -10.54 5.88 -9.76
CA ALA A 79 -11.42 5.04 -10.55
C ALA A 79 -11.47 3.59 -10.04
N ALA A 80 -10.32 3.01 -9.71
CA ALA A 80 -10.24 1.68 -9.10
C ALA A 80 -10.89 1.63 -7.72
N ALA A 81 -10.67 2.64 -6.89
CA ALA A 81 -11.29 2.73 -5.56
C ALA A 81 -12.82 2.82 -5.67
N VAL A 82 -13.35 3.69 -6.52
CA VAL A 82 -14.80 3.86 -6.72
C VAL A 82 -15.43 2.62 -7.32
N HIS A 83 -14.85 2.07 -8.40
CA HIS A 83 -15.41 0.88 -9.04
C HIS A 83 -15.33 -0.36 -8.14
N GLY A 84 -14.25 -0.48 -7.37
CA GLY A 84 -14.04 -1.56 -6.41
C GLY A 84 -14.81 -1.40 -5.10
N ASN A 85 -15.58 -0.31 -4.92
CA ASN A 85 -16.27 0.03 -3.67
C ASN A 85 -15.32 0.05 -2.46
N ALA A 86 -14.14 0.63 -2.62
CA ALA A 86 -13.22 0.83 -1.51
C ALA A 86 -13.81 1.80 -0.48
N ASP A 87 -13.51 1.60 0.79
CA ASP A 87 -13.86 2.57 1.84
C ASP A 87 -12.87 3.74 1.91
N MET A 88 -11.63 3.52 1.45
CA MET A 88 -10.55 4.48 1.62
C MET A 88 -9.43 4.37 0.57
N ILE A 89 -8.76 5.49 0.33
CA ILE A 89 -7.48 5.56 -0.37
C ILE A 89 -6.36 5.73 0.66
N MET A 90 -5.42 4.78 0.63
CA MET A 90 -4.20 4.84 1.43
C MET A 90 -3.08 5.52 0.64
N THR A 91 -2.61 6.68 1.13
CA THR A 91 -1.58 7.47 0.42
C THR A 91 -0.75 8.32 1.38
N LEU A 92 0.53 8.52 1.03
CA LEU A 92 1.38 9.55 1.65
C LEU A 92 1.25 10.90 0.94
N ASN A 93 0.68 10.91 -0.26
CA ASN A 93 0.64 12.08 -1.13
C ASN A 93 -0.67 12.84 -0.95
N ALA A 94 -0.80 13.50 0.20
CA ALA A 94 -2.02 14.17 0.60
C ALA A 94 -2.50 15.27 -0.38
N LYS A 95 -1.59 15.89 -1.14
CA LYS A 95 -1.94 16.97 -2.08
C LYS A 95 -2.68 16.45 -3.31
N ASP A 96 -2.35 15.26 -3.78
CA ASP A 96 -2.88 14.71 -5.02
C ASP A 96 -4.18 13.92 -4.76
N PHE A 97 -4.50 13.67 -3.48
CA PHE A 97 -5.76 13.08 -3.02
C PHE A 97 -6.43 13.97 -1.95
N PRO A 98 -7.08 15.09 -2.32
CA PRO A 98 -7.74 15.98 -1.38
C PRO A 98 -8.94 15.30 -0.68
N ARG A 99 -9.10 15.51 0.64
CA ARG A 99 -10.19 14.89 1.42
C ARG A 99 -11.58 15.27 0.90
N GLY A 100 -11.78 16.51 0.44
CA GLY A 100 -13.07 16.97 -0.09
C GLY A 100 -13.47 16.19 -1.35
N THR A 101 -12.56 16.13 -2.32
CA THR A 101 -12.75 15.39 -3.57
C THR A 101 -13.00 13.89 -3.33
N LEU A 102 -12.27 13.27 -2.40
CA LEU A 102 -12.52 11.86 -2.07
C LEU A 102 -13.87 11.65 -1.37
N ALA A 103 -14.28 12.57 -0.50
CA ALA A 103 -15.56 12.47 0.21
C ALA A 103 -16.77 12.56 -0.73
N GLU A 104 -16.67 13.30 -1.84
CA GLU A 104 -17.71 13.34 -2.89
C GLU A 104 -17.98 11.96 -3.50
N GLU A 105 -16.97 11.09 -3.54
CA GLU A 105 -17.05 9.71 -4.00
C GLU A 105 -17.22 8.69 -2.85
N GLY A 106 -17.48 9.15 -1.62
CA GLY A 106 -17.65 8.29 -0.45
C GLY A 106 -16.36 7.68 0.12
N LEU A 107 -15.19 8.19 -0.28
CA LEU A 107 -13.89 7.65 0.10
C LEU A 107 -13.24 8.45 1.23
N ALA A 108 -12.70 7.74 2.22
CA ALA A 108 -11.80 8.32 3.20
C ALA A 108 -10.35 8.36 2.68
N ARG A 109 -9.54 9.27 3.22
CA ARG A 109 -8.08 9.26 3.02
C ARG A 109 -7.36 8.86 4.29
N VAL A 110 -6.45 7.90 4.18
CA VAL A 110 -5.61 7.42 5.28
C VAL A 110 -4.13 7.44 4.91
N ASP A 111 -3.27 7.75 5.87
CA ASP A 111 -1.83 7.51 5.75
C ASP A 111 -1.47 6.11 6.30
N PRO A 112 -0.52 5.38 5.68
CA PRO A 112 -0.17 4.02 6.10
C PRO A 112 0.28 3.89 7.56
N ASP A 113 1.06 4.84 8.07
CA ASP A 113 1.61 4.78 9.43
C ASP A 113 0.52 4.95 10.49
N SER A 114 -0.33 5.96 10.35
CA SER A 114 -1.45 6.15 11.27
C SER A 114 -2.47 5.03 11.16
N TYR A 115 -2.74 4.52 9.96
CA TYR A 115 -3.67 3.41 9.78
C TYR A 115 -3.17 2.12 10.45
N LEU A 116 -1.91 1.73 10.22
CA LEU A 116 -1.31 0.57 10.89
C LEU A 116 -1.21 0.75 12.41
N HIS A 117 -0.96 1.97 12.88
CA HIS A 117 -0.97 2.27 14.31
C HIS A 117 -2.38 2.14 14.92
N THR A 118 -3.43 2.60 14.22
CA THR A 118 -4.82 2.38 14.63
C THR A 118 -5.15 0.90 14.69
N LEU A 119 -4.75 0.12 13.67
CA LEU A 119 -4.90 -1.33 13.72
C LEU A 119 -4.16 -1.95 14.90
N TRP A 120 -2.96 -1.46 15.25
CA TRP A 120 -2.23 -1.97 16.42
C TRP A 120 -2.97 -1.66 17.73
N LEU A 121 -3.59 -0.49 17.86
CA LEU A 121 -4.38 -0.15 19.05
C LEU A 121 -5.59 -1.09 19.25
N ASP A 122 -6.14 -1.61 18.16
CA ASP A 122 -7.30 -2.51 18.17
C ASP A 122 -6.89 -3.99 18.28
N GLN A 123 -5.86 -4.39 17.54
CA GLN A 123 -5.40 -5.78 17.38
C GLN A 123 -3.87 -5.88 17.47
N ALA A 124 -3.31 -5.48 18.61
CA ALA A 124 -1.86 -5.40 18.84
C ALA A 124 -1.11 -6.67 18.45
N ALA A 125 -1.54 -7.83 18.95
CA ALA A 125 -0.89 -9.12 18.71
C ALA A 125 -0.82 -9.48 17.22
N ALA A 126 -1.87 -9.18 16.45
CA ALA A 126 -1.91 -9.44 15.02
C ALA A 126 -0.88 -8.56 14.28
N ILE A 127 -0.85 -7.25 14.57
CA ILE A 127 0.08 -6.33 13.93
C ILE A 127 1.54 -6.60 14.33
N GLU A 128 1.79 -6.97 15.58
CA GLU A 128 3.12 -7.39 16.04
C GLU A 128 3.58 -8.68 15.35
N SER A 129 2.70 -9.66 15.17
CA SER A 129 3.00 -10.87 14.41
C SER A 129 3.31 -10.59 12.93
N ALA A 130 2.55 -9.70 12.30
CA ALA A 130 2.83 -9.23 10.94
C ALA A 130 4.20 -8.53 10.88
N ALA A 131 4.49 -7.65 11.83
CA ALA A 131 5.77 -6.94 11.89
C ALA A 131 6.94 -7.91 12.10
N GLY A 132 6.79 -8.91 12.97
CA GLY A 132 7.79 -9.97 13.18
C GLY A 132 8.10 -10.75 11.90
N SER A 133 7.07 -11.10 11.12
CA SER A 133 7.24 -11.78 9.83
C SER A 133 7.98 -10.89 8.81
N VAL A 134 7.64 -9.60 8.76
CA VAL A 134 8.32 -8.62 7.90
C VAL A 134 9.79 -8.41 8.33
N LEU A 135 10.07 -8.41 9.64
CA LEU A 135 11.44 -8.31 10.15
C LEU A 135 12.27 -9.53 9.78
N ALA A 136 11.74 -10.74 9.98
CA ALA A 136 12.43 -11.98 9.63
C ALA A 136 12.75 -12.04 8.13
N GLU A 137 11.80 -11.64 7.28
CA GLU A 137 12.01 -11.61 5.83
C GLU A 137 13.03 -10.55 5.41
N ALA A 138 13.01 -9.36 6.02
CA ALA A 138 14.00 -8.32 5.76
C ALA A 138 15.42 -8.78 6.14
N GLN A 139 15.57 -9.45 7.29
CA GLN A 139 16.85 -10.04 7.71
C GLN A 139 17.32 -11.13 6.74
N ARG A 140 16.42 -12.01 6.30
CA ARG A 140 16.72 -13.09 5.34
C ARG A 140 17.20 -12.55 4.00
N LEU A 141 16.50 -11.55 3.45
CA LEU A 141 16.81 -10.99 2.13
C LEU A 141 18.06 -10.12 2.13
N SER A 142 18.28 -9.30 3.18
CA SER A 142 19.41 -8.37 3.19
C SER A 142 20.66 -8.96 3.85
N GLY A 143 20.56 -10.08 4.56
CA GLY A 143 21.64 -10.64 5.38
C GLY A 143 22.08 -9.72 6.54
N GLN A 144 21.27 -8.71 6.88
CA GLN A 144 21.59 -7.73 7.92
C GLN A 144 20.76 -8.04 9.17
N ASN A 145 21.33 -7.78 10.35
CA ASN A 145 20.61 -7.89 11.61
C ASN A 145 19.73 -6.64 11.84
N TRP A 146 18.65 -6.53 11.09
CA TRP A 146 17.64 -5.49 11.29
C TRP A 146 17.04 -5.57 12.69
N GLN A 147 16.75 -4.40 13.27
CA GLN A 147 15.95 -4.26 14.49
C GLN A 147 14.59 -3.67 14.13
N MET A 148 13.53 -4.08 14.83
CA MET A 148 12.14 -3.71 14.50
C MET A 148 11.95 -2.20 14.30
N ARG A 149 12.33 -1.42 15.32
CA ARG A 149 12.22 0.04 15.32
C ARG A 149 12.98 0.69 14.16
N ALA A 150 14.18 0.19 13.85
CA ALA A 150 15.00 0.72 12.75
C ALA A 150 14.39 0.40 11.37
N LEU A 151 13.90 -0.82 11.19
CA LEU A 151 13.24 -1.27 9.96
C LEU A 151 11.98 -0.44 9.69
N LEU A 152 11.12 -0.26 10.70
CA LEU A 152 9.90 0.52 10.56
C LEU A 152 10.16 2.02 10.32
N LYS A 153 11.16 2.61 10.98
CA LYS A 153 11.60 3.98 10.68
C LYS A 153 12.10 4.14 9.25
N LYS A 154 12.91 3.19 8.74
CA LYS A 154 13.35 3.17 7.34
C LYS A 154 12.17 3.09 6.39
N ALA A 155 11.11 2.37 6.78
CA ALA A 155 9.85 2.29 6.09
C ALA A 155 8.93 3.52 6.26
N ARG A 156 9.35 4.59 6.95
CA ARG A 156 8.55 5.78 7.29
C ARG A 156 7.29 5.47 8.12
N LEU A 157 7.34 4.41 8.92
CA LEU A 157 6.28 3.99 9.84
C LEU A 157 6.66 4.40 11.27
N HIS A 158 6.73 5.70 11.53
CA HIS A 158 7.29 6.25 12.77
C HIS A 158 6.40 6.02 14.00
N ARG A 159 5.08 6.11 13.84
CA ARG A 159 4.10 5.87 14.91
C ARG A 159 4.10 4.40 15.29
N LEU A 160 3.99 3.52 14.29
CA LEU A 160 4.06 2.08 14.54
C LEU A 160 5.41 1.69 15.15
N ALA A 161 6.53 2.24 14.64
CA ALA A 161 7.85 2.00 15.22
C ALA A 161 7.95 2.42 16.68
N LYS A 162 7.21 3.46 17.10
CA LYS A 162 7.17 3.90 18.50
C LYS A 162 6.36 2.96 19.39
N ALA A 163 5.32 2.36 18.84
CA ALA A 163 4.42 1.46 19.56
C ALA A 163 5.04 0.09 19.81
N ILE A 164 5.67 -0.51 18.80
CA ILE A 164 6.09 -1.93 18.85
C ILE A 164 7.60 -2.18 19.01
N GLY A 165 8.43 -1.14 19.21
CA GLY A 165 9.88 -1.32 19.30
C GLY A 165 10.65 -0.18 19.94
#